data_AF-A0A8C7S184-F1
#
_entry.id   AF-A0A8C7S184-F1
#
_cell.length_a   1.000
_cell.length_b   1.000
_cell.length_c   1.000
_cell.angle_alpha   90.00
_cell.angle_beta   90.00
_cell.angle_gamma   90.00
#
_symmetry.space_group_name_H-M   'P 1'
#
loop_
_entity.id
_entity.type
_entity.pdbx_description
1 polymer ?
#
loop_
_entity_poly.entity_id
_entity_poly.type
_entity_poly.pdbx_seq_one_letter_code
_entity_poly.pdbx_strand_id
1 'polypeptide(L)'
;DQQRKVVLSAGRDCLVAGDSCSSDETCSPRLRTLRQCVAGNGSMKLGPGARSQCANAVSALLSSPLHGCQCKRGMKKEKNCLSIYWSLHQSVIHGLNLVESYPYEAMERDYDYVRLASITADSEAGMVTVNRCLDAAKACNVDDLCQKLRTEYVSACIKPSAKSGLCNKAKCSKALRRFFDRIPPDYTHELLFCPCTDTACAERRRQTIVPGCSFEGSEKPSCLTQMRICKADYVCRSRLAQFQYDCQPAESSANGCKQGNYGACLLAYTGLIGSSITPNYVDNSTSSVAPWCSCSASGNQREECSDFLEYFTDNVCLSEWLPMAPNPSTLCVFCLSVFCHVSCAVAYTLRKKRSKWFFGCPHRRTLFWSQVELFGVPCRTFWGKGSTWNQKC
;
A
#
# COMPACT_ATOMS: atom_id res chain seq x y z
N ASP A 1 31.54 23.33 5.69
CA ASP A 1 31.29 22.13 4.87
C ASP A 1 30.26 21.12 5.38
N GLN A 2 29.50 21.38 6.45
CA GLN A 2 28.41 20.46 6.87
C GLN A 2 27.03 20.88 6.35
N GLN A 3 26.79 22.17 6.11
CA GLN A 3 25.48 22.69 5.63
C GLN A 3 25.18 22.36 4.15
N ARG A 4 26.19 22.07 3.32
CA ARG A 4 26.03 21.83 1.87
C ARG A 4 25.65 20.37 1.54
N LYS A 5 25.80 19.45 2.49
CA LYS A 5 25.42 18.03 2.35
C LYS A 5 23.97 17.73 2.76
N VAL A 6 23.34 18.59 3.56
CA VAL A 6 21.96 18.36 4.05
C VAL A 6 20.89 18.75 3.01
N VAL A 7 21.23 19.57 2.01
CA VAL A 7 20.31 19.96 0.92
C VAL A 7 20.29 18.94 -0.25
N LEU A 8 21.11 17.89 -0.19
CA LEU A 8 21.22 16.88 -1.26
C LEU A 8 20.25 15.68 -1.12
N SER A 9 19.41 15.64 -0.09
CA SER A 9 18.53 14.48 0.18
C SER A 9 17.02 14.77 0.11
N ALA A 10 16.62 15.94 -0.38
CA ALA A 10 15.29 16.11 -0.97
C ALA A 10 15.46 15.88 -2.47
N GLY A 11 14.97 14.75 -2.99
CA GLY A 11 15.04 14.42 -4.41
C GLY A 11 14.57 15.60 -5.24
N ARG A 12 15.39 16.07 -6.19
CA ARG A 12 14.97 17.16 -7.09
C ARG A 12 13.88 16.62 -8.01
N ASP A 13 12.86 17.43 -8.28
CA ASP A 13 11.83 17.11 -9.28
C ASP A 13 12.49 16.81 -10.64
N CYS A 14 12.19 15.66 -11.25
CA CYS A 14 12.76 15.28 -12.54
C CYS A 14 12.48 16.28 -13.67
N LEU A 15 11.41 17.07 -13.58
CA LEU A 15 11.15 18.16 -14.53
C LEU A 15 12.22 19.25 -14.39
N VAL A 16 12.49 19.69 -13.16
CA VAL A 16 13.49 20.73 -12.87
C VAL A 16 14.89 20.23 -13.20
N ALA A 17 15.21 18.98 -12.85
CA ALA A 17 16.48 18.36 -13.19
C ALA A 17 16.65 18.23 -14.72
N GLY A 18 15.57 17.88 -15.43
CA GLY A 18 15.50 17.81 -16.89
C GLY A 18 15.72 19.15 -17.59
N ASP A 19 15.08 20.21 -17.10
CA ASP A 19 15.25 21.57 -17.63
C ASP A 19 16.67 22.10 -17.35
N SER A 20 17.20 21.81 -16.14
CA SER A 20 18.59 22.15 -15.78
C SER A 20 19.60 21.47 -16.70
N CYS A 21 19.45 20.16 -16.95
CA CYS A 21 20.34 19.42 -17.85
C CYS A 21 20.18 19.86 -19.31
N SER A 22 18.96 20.24 -19.74
CA SER A 22 18.72 20.73 -21.10
C SER A 22 19.41 22.06 -21.38
N SER A 23 19.63 22.85 -20.33
CA SER A 23 20.31 24.16 -20.39
C SER A 23 21.83 24.06 -20.21
N ASP A 24 22.35 22.90 -19.79
CA ASP A 24 23.78 22.66 -19.61
C ASP A 24 24.41 22.12 -20.89
N GLU A 25 25.50 22.75 -21.36
CA GLU A 25 26.18 22.41 -22.61
C GLU A 25 26.77 20.99 -22.64
N THR A 26 27.11 20.43 -21.46
CA THR A 26 27.69 19.08 -21.36
C THR A 26 26.60 18.00 -21.24
N CYS A 27 25.51 18.31 -20.55
CA CYS A 27 24.41 17.40 -20.25
C CYS A 27 23.40 17.32 -21.39
N SER A 28 23.08 18.46 -22.02
CA SER A 28 22.07 18.58 -23.07
C SER A 28 22.29 17.62 -24.26
N PRO A 29 23.51 17.46 -24.81
CA PRO A 29 23.76 16.49 -25.89
C PRO A 29 23.48 15.05 -25.45
N ARG A 30 23.88 14.66 -24.24
CA ARG A 30 23.66 13.31 -23.70
C ARG A 30 22.19 13.03 -23.46
N LEU A 31 21.45 14.01 -22.92
CA LEU A 31 20.00 13.92 -22.73
C LEU A 31 19.25 13.79 -24.07
N ARG A 32 19.70 14.50 -25.12
CA ARG A 32 19.16 14.35 -26.48
C ARG A 32 19.43 12.96 -27.06
N THR A 33 20.66 12.45 -26.92
CA THR A 33 20.98 11.07 -27.33
C THR A 33 20.12 10.05 -26.59
N LEU A 34 19.95 10.20 -25.27
CA LEU A 34 19.10 9.30 -24.49
C LEU A 34 17.66 9.29 -25.00
N ARG A 35 17.05 10.45 -25.26
CA ARG A 35 15.69 10.53 -25.82
C ARG A 35 15.58 9.82 -27.16
N GLN A 36 16.61 9.86 -27.98
CA GLN A 36 16.67 9.09 -29.23
C GLN A 36 16.76 7.58 -28.95
N CYS A 37 17.50 7.15 -27.93
CA CYS A 37 17.63 5.74 -27.56
C CYS A 37 16.32 5.09 -27.09
N VAL A 38 15.51 5.81 -26.32
CA VAL A 38 14.23 5.29 -25.78
C VAL A 38 13.03 5.50 -26.71
N ALA A 39 13.11 6.39 -27.71
CA ALA A 39 12.06 6.53 -28.70
C ALA A 39 11.97 5.27 -29.58
N GLY A 40 10.76 4.74 -29.82
CA GLY A 40 10.54 3.50 -30.58
C GLY A 40 11.30 3.45 -31.91
N ASN A 41 12.13 2.41 -32.09
CA ASN A 41 13.12 2.22 -33.18
C ASN A 41 14.26 3.25 -33.25
N GLY A 42 14.49 4.05 -32.20
CA GLY A 42 15.51 5.10 -32.22
C GLY A 42 16.95 4.59 -32.09
N SER A 43 17.17 3.40 -31.54
CA SER A 43 18.45 2.68 -31.69
C SER A 43 18.75 2.33 -33.15
N MET A 44 17.75 2.10 -34.00
CA MET A 44 17.96 1.88 -35.44
C MET A 44 18.36 3.19 -36.16
N LYS A 45 17.93 4.35 -35.65
CA LYS A 45 18.23 5.68 -36.23
C LYS A 45 19.65 6.18 -35.93
N LEU A 46 20.31 5.61 -34.92
CA LEU A 46 21.67 5.97 -34.50
C LEU A 46 22.77 5.21 -35.29
N GLY A 47 22.38 4.31 -36.19
CA GLY A 47 23.31 3.57 -37.06
C GLY A 47 24.10 2.46 -36.34
N PRO A 48 25.14 1.90 -36.99
CA PRO A 48 26.02 0.92 -36.38
C PRO A 48 26.69 1.50 -35.12
N GLY A 49 26.55 0.84 -33.97
CA GLY A 49 27.06 1.34 -32.69
C GLY A 49 26.06 2.15 -31.84
N ALA A 50 24.79 2.22 -32.24
CA ALA A 50 23.73 2.85 -31.45
C ALA A 50 23.69 2.40 -29.99
N ARG A 51 23.87 1.09 -29.74
CA ARG A 51 23.84 0.52 -28.39
C ARG A 51 24.94 1.10 -27.48
N SER A 52 26.16 1.26 -28.00
CA SER A 52 27.27 1.84 -27.23
C SER A 52 27.09 3.34 -27.04
N GLN A 53 26.57 4.06 -28.03
CA GLN A 53 26.22 5.47 -27.90
C GLN A 53 25.15 5.70 -26.82
N CYS A 54 24.13 4.86 -26.77
CA CYS A 54 23.09 4.89 -25.74
C CYS A 54 23.65 4.58 -24.35
N ALA A 55 24.46 3.54 -24.22
CA ALA A 55 25.10 3.19 -22.95
C ALA A 55 26.01 4.33 -22.43
N ASN A 56 26.82 4.92 -23.31
CA ASN A 56 27.70 6.04 -22.98
C ASN A 56 26.90 7.30 -22.58
N ALA A 57 25.81 7.59 -23.29
CA ALA A 57 24.94 8.71 -22.97
C ALA A 57 24.34 8.56 -21.58
N VAL A 58 23.87 7.38 -21.21
CA VAL A 58 23.32 7.18 -19.87
C VAL A 58 24.40 7.18 -18.81
N SER A 59 25.54 6.52 -19.01
CA SER A 59 26.65 6.56 -18.04
C SER A 59 27.04 8.01 -17.66
N ALA A 60 27.10 8.90 -18.65
CA ALA A 60 27.33 10.33 -18.43
C ALA A 60 26.17 11.06 -17.72
N LEU A 61 24.93 10.60 -17.88
CA LEU A 61 23.77 11.17 -17.19
C LEU A 61 23.62 10.64 -15.75
N LEU A 62 24.16 9.45 -15.44
CA LEU A 62 24.18 8.90 -14.07
C LEU A 62 25.05 9.75 -13.12
N SER A 63 26.05 10.47 -13.64
CA SER A 63 26.85 11.42 -12.86
C SER A 63 26.24 12.82 -12.77
N SER A 64 25.09 13.05 -13.41
CA SER A 64 24.41 14.35 -13.43
C SER A 64 23.31 14.42 -12.35
N PRO A 65 22.80 15.64 -12.04
CA PRO A 65 21.68 15.82 -11.11
C PRO A 65 20.38 15.10 -11.52
N LEU A 66 20.29 14.56 -12.74
CA LEU A 66 19.16 13.78 -13.22
C LEU A 66 19.05 12.39 -12.59
N HIS A 67 20.16 11.79 -12.15
CA HIS A 67 20.15 10.41 -11.68
C HIS A 67 19.30 10.20 -10.42
N GLY A 68 19.38 11.14 -9.47
CA GLY A 68 18.65 11.08 -8.20
C GLY A 68 17.33 11.87 -8.21
N CYS A 69 16.78 12.17 -9.38
CA CYS A 69 15.53 12.91 -9.44
C CYS A 69 14.34 12.03 -9.05
N GLN A 70 13.32 12.62 -8.45
CA GLN A 70 12.09 11.93 -8.08
C GLN A 70 10.87 12.72 -8.56
N CYS A 71 9.72 12.08 -8.54
CA CYS A 71 8.44 12.64 -8.94
C CYS A 71 7.47 12.67 -7.75
N LYS A 72 6.48 13.56 -7.82
CA LYS A 72 5.41 13.64 -6.82
C LYS A 72 4.12 13.09 -7.40
N ARG A 73 3.45 12.23 -6.63
CA ARG A 73 2.13 11.69 -6.99
C ARG A 73 1.12 12.83 -7.17
N GLY A 74 0.29 12.76 -8.21
CA GLY A 74 -0.76 13.75 -8.47
C GLY A 74 -0.29 15.12 -8.97
N MET A 75 0.99 15.30 -9.30
CA MET A 75 1.52 16.55 -9.85
C MET A 75 0.94 16.82 -11.27
N LYS A 76 0.85 18.10 -11.67
CA LYS A 76 0.19 18.49 -12.95
C LYS A 76 0.82 17.83 -14.19
N LYS A 77 2.13 17.61 -14.19
CA LYS A 77 2.91 17.02 -15.29
C LYS A 77 3.52 15.66 -14.91
N GLU A 78 2.82 14.87 -14.09
CA GLU A 78 3.27 13.57 -13.55
C GLU A 78 3.81 12.65 -14.66
N LYS A 79 3.03 12.44 -15.73
CA LYS A 79 3.45 11.60 -16.86
C LYS A 79 4.79 12.05 -17.49
N ASN A 80 5.02 13.35 -17.58
CA ASN A 80 6.27 13.88 -18.15
C ASN A 80 7.45 13.68 -17.19
N CYS A 81 7.23 13.91 -15.89
CA CYS A 81 8.23 13.65 -14.84
C CYS A 81 8.68 12.19 -14.87
N LEU A 82 7.72 11.27 -14.87
CA LEU A 82 7.97 9.83 -14.92
C LEU A 82 8.63 9.40 -16.24
N SER A 83 8.27 10.01 -17.37
CA SER A 83 8.93 9.76 -18.64
C SER A 83 10.43 10.10 -18.60
N ILE A 84 10.81 11.20 -17.93
CA ILE A 84 12.22 11.56 -17.73
C ILE A 84 12.91 10.52 -16.85
N TYR A 85 12.32 10.19 -15.70
CA TYR A 85 12.87 9.18 -14.78
C TYR A 85 13.11 7.84 -15.48
N TRP A 86 12.08 7.29 -16.14
CA TRP A 86 12.15 5.98 -16.78
C TRP A 86 13.06 5.96 -18.01
N SER A 87 13.31 7.11 -18.63
CA SER A 87 14.30 7.19 -19.72
C SER A 87 15.71 6.84 -19.24
N LEU A 88 16.05 7.17 -17.98
CA LEU A 88 17.34 6.87 -17.36
C LEU A 88 17.42 5.46 -16.78
N HIS A 89 16.29 4.89 -16.38
CA HIS A 89 16.19 3.62 -15.66
C HIS A 89 15.71 2.45 -16.54
N GLN A 90 15.77 2.58 -17.87
CA GLN A 90 15.29 1.54 -18.77
C GLN A 90 16.33 0.40 -18.88
N SER A 91 16.06 -0.72 -18.20
CA SER A 91 16.92 -1.91 -18.08
C SER A 91 17.49 -2.45 -19.41
N VAL A 92 16.75 -2.30 -20.52
CA VAL A 92 17.17 -2.72 -21.87
C VAL A 92 18.42 -1.98 -22.36
N ILE A 93 18.64 -0.74 -21.92
CA ILE A 93 19.83 0.04 -22.28
C ILE A 93 21.03 -0.33 -21.39
N HIS A 94 20.77 -0.79 -20.16
CA HIS A 94 21.80 -0.87 -19.13
C HIS A 94 22.49 -2.22 -19.02
N GLY A 95 21.80 -3.36 -19.15
CA GLY A 95 22.40 -4.65 -18.74
C GLY A 95 22.89 -4.67 -17.27
N LEU A 96 22.64 -3.59 -16.52
CA LEU A 96 22.89 -3.41 -15.10
C LEU A 96 21.53 -3.51 -14.43
N ASN A 97 21.35 -4.52 -13.58
CA ASN A 97 20.24 -4.60 -12.65
C ASN A 97 20.43 -3.49 -11.60
N LEU A 98 20.11 -2.26 -11.95
CA LEU A 98 19.94 -1.20 -10.95
C LEU A 98 18.79 -1.65 -10.04
N VAL A 99 19.07 -1.74 -8.74
CA VAL A 99 18.07 -2.04 -7.71
C VAL A 99 16.84 -1.18 -7.96
N GLU A 100 15.68 -1.83 -8.05
CA GLU A 100 14.43 -1.26 -8.51
C GLU A 100 13.93 -0.18 -7.52
N SER A 101 14.45 1.03 -7.67
CA SER A 101 13.90 2.23 -7.03
C SER A 101 12.64 2.65 -7.79
N TYR A 102 11.54 2.87 -7.09
CA TYR A 102 10.36 3.47 -7.68
C TYR A 102 10.53 5.01 -7.78
N PRO A 103 9.88 5.66 -8.77
CA PRO A 103 10.18 7.06 -9.12
C PRO A 103 9.56 8.12 -8.21
N TYR A 104 8.71 7.72 -7.26
CA TYR A 104 8.01 8.67 -6.40
C TYR A 104 8.81 8.99 -5.15
N GLU A 105 8.74 10.25 -4.71
CA GLU A 105 9.23 10.64 -3.39
C GLU A 105 8.47 9.86 -2.30
N ALA A 106 9.18 9.36 -1.30
CA ALA A 106 8.54 8.82 -0.11
C ALA A 106 7.78 9.96 0.57
N MET A 107 6.48 9.77 0.85
CA MET A 107 5.75 10.77 1.63
C MET A 107 6.36 10.82 3.03
N GLU A 108 6.84 12.01 3.43
CA GLU A 108 7.36 12.23 4.77
C GLU A 108 6.28 11.99 5.82
N ARG A 109 6.74 11.47 6.96
CA ARG A 109 6.05 10.88 8.11
C ARG A 109 5.10 11.81 8.89
N ASP A 110 4.56 12.87 8.28
CA ASP A 110 3.77 13.86 9.01
C ASP A 110 2.29 13.47 9.19
N TYR A 111 1.90 12.28 8.72
CA TYR A 111 0.59 11.70 9.02
C TYR A 111 0.71 10.78 10.23
N ASP A 112 0.15 11.21 11.37
CA ASP A 112 -0.05 10.39 12.57
C ASP A 112 -1.02 9.23 12.27
N TYR A 113 -0.47 8.15 11.71
CA TYR A 113 -1.16 6.88 11.45
C TYR A 113 -1.70 6.21 12.73
N VAL A 114 -1.40 6.78 13.90
CA VAL A 114 -1.96 6.42 15.21
C VAL A 114 -3.49 6.42 15.18
N ARG A 115 -4.13 7.25 14.35
CA ARG A 115 -5.59 7.25 14.17
C ARG A 115 -6.13 5.97 13.50
N LEU A 116 -5.35 5.30 12.64
CA LEU A 116 -5.76 4.05 11.99
C LEU A 116 -5.65 2.83 12.93
N ALA A 117 -4.71 2.84 13.87
CA ALA A 117 -4.70 1.90 14.99
C ALA A 117 -5.85 2.14 16.00
N SER A 118 -6.43 3.35 16.01
CA SER A 118 -7.62 3.65 16.81
C SER A 118 -8.88 3.01 16.21
N ILE A 119 -8.91 2.77 14.90
CA ILE A 119 -10.06 2.15 14.20
C ILE A 119 -10.25 0.68 14.62
N THR A 120 -9.17 -0.02 14.97
CA THR A 120 -9.23 -1.40 15.48
C THR A 120 -9.49 -1.47 16.98
N ALA A 121 -9.19 -0.41 17.75
CA ALA A 121 -9.33 -0.40 19.21
C ALA A 121 -10.69 0.14 19.71
N ASP A 122 -11.39 0.96 18.92
CA ASP A 122 -12.60 1.67 19.36
C ASP A 122 -13.91 0.86 19.17
N SER A 123 -13.80 -0.48 19.13
CA SER A 123 -14.94 -1.41 19.04
C SER A 123 -15.65 -1.65 20.38
N GLU A 124 -15.19 -1.04 21.49
CA GLU A 124 -15.73 -1.30 22.83
C GLU A 124 -16.69 -0.21 23.37
N ALA A 125 -16.89 0.90 22.66
CA ALA A 125 -17.77 1.98 23.12
C ALA A 125 -19.12 2.01 22.37
N GLY A 126 -20.14 1.34 22.93
CA GLY A 126 -21.54 1.72 22.72
C GLY A 126 -22.33 0.88 21.72
N MET A 127 -23.39 0.28 22.23
CA MET A 127 -24.35 -0.62 21.57
C MET A 127 -25.22 0.08 20.51
N VAL A 128 -24.62 0.41 19.35
CA VAL A 128 -25.31 0.62 18.07
C VAL A 128 -24.47 -0.12 17.02
N THR A 129 -25.09 -0.85 16.09
CA THR A 129 -24.39 -1.48 14.96
C THR A 129 -23.89 -0.40 14.00
N VAL A 130 -22.80 0.28 14.39
CA VAL A 130 -22.26 1.44 13.67
C VAL A 130 -21.48 0.94 12.45
N ASN A 131 -22.06 1.10 11.27
CA ASN A 131 -21.39 0.80 10.00
C ASN A 131 -20.28 1.84 9.75
N ARG A 132 -19.02 1.46 9.99
CA ARG A 132 -17.86 2.36 9.83
C ARG A 132 -17.72 2.91 8.41
N CYS A 133 -18.08 2.14 7.38
CA CYS A 133 -18.08 2.62 6.00
C CYS A 133 -19.13 3.74 5.77
N LEU A 134 -20.27 3.68 6.48
CA LEU A 134 -21.28 4.73 6.41
C LEU A 134 -20.77 6.01 7.07
N ASP A 135 -20.06 5.91 8.19
CA ASP A 135 -19.52 7.09 8.88
C ASP A 135 -18.37 7.73 8.11
N ALA A 136 -17.48 6.93 7.50
CA ALA A 136 -16.48 7.44 6.55
C ALA A 136 -17.15 8.20 5.39
N ALA A 137 -18.27 7.65 4.87
CA ALA A 137 -19.06 8.31 3.84
C ALA A 137 -19.70 9.62 4.31
N LYS A 138 -20.12 9.72 5.57
CA LYS A 138 -20.62 10.97 6.16
C LYS A 138 -19.49 11.98 6.35
N ALA A 139 -18.34 11.57 6.88
CA ALA A 139 -17.18 12.42 7.08
C ALA A 139 -16.73 13.08 5.77
N CYS A 140 -16.61 12.29 4.69
CA CYS A 140 -16.31 12.83 3.36
C CYS A 140 -17.40 13.77 2.81
N ASN A 141 -18.67 13.56 3.18
CA ASN A 141 -19.77 14.43 2.73
C ASN A 141 -19.81 15.78 3.45
N VAL A 142 -19.16 15.90 4.62
CA VAL A 142 -19.03 17.16 5.37
C VAL A 142 -17.84 17.99 4.86
N ASP A 143 -16.78 17.34 4.38
CA ASP A 143 -15.64 18.03 3.77
C ASP A 143 -15.94 18.44 2.31
N ASP A 144 -15.88 19.74 2.02
CA ASP A 144 -16.25 20.30 0.71
C ASP A 144 -15.43 19.71 -0.45
N LEU A 145 -14.13 19.49 -0.25
CA LEU A 145 -13.24 18.97 -1.29
C LEU A 145 -13.53 17.48 -1.54
N CYS A 146 -13.64 16.69 -0.48
CA CYS A 146 -13.96 15.26 -0.54
C CYS A 146 -15.32 15.03 -1.17
N GLN A 147 -16.36 15.73 -0.70
CA GLN A 147 -17.70 15.64 -1.26
C GLN A 147 -17.69 15.98 -2.75
N LYS A 148 -17.07 17.10 -3.14
CA LYS A 148 -16.99 17.54 -4.54
C LYS A 148 -16.30 16.52 -5.45
N LEU A 149 -15.11 16.05 -5.07
CA LEU A 149 -14.37 15.09 -5.88
C LEU A 149 -15.04 13.70 -5.88
N ARG A 150 -15.73 13.35 -4.79
CA ARG A 150 -16.54 12.13 -4.71
C ARG A 150 -17.70 12.16 -5.70
N THR A 151 -18.49 13.23 -5.69
CA THR A 151 -19.58 13.44 -6.64
C THR A 151 -19.05 13.48 -8.08
N GLU A 152 -17.89 14.10 -8.32
CA GLU A 152 -17.24 14.14 -9.64
C GLU A 152 -16.98 12.72 -10.17
N TYR A 153 -16.28 11.86 -9.43
CA TYR A 153 -15.95 10.51 -9.91
C TYR A 153 -17.19 9.62 -10.01
N VAL A 154 -18.10 9.67 -9.04
CA VAL A 154 -19.34 8.89 -9.07
C VAL A 154 -20.16 9.24 -10.32
N SER A 155 -20.30 10.53 -10.62
CA SER A 155 -21.00 10.98 -11.82
C SER A 155 -20.29 10.56 -13.12
N ALA A 156 -18.95 10.51 -13.12
CA ALA A 156 -18.18 10.06 -14.28
C ALA A 156 -18.31 8.55 -14.54
N CYS A 157 -18.51 7.76 -13.47
CA CYS A 157 -18.62 6.30 -13.55
C CYS A 157 -20.05 5.81 -13.82
N ILE A 158 -21.08 6.54 -13.39
CA ILE A 158 -22.49 6.15 -13.60
C ILE A 158 -23.05 6.66 -14.93
N LYS A 159 -22.56 7.80 -15.44
CA LYS A 159 -23.08 8.39 -16.69
C LYS A 159 -22.90 7.44 -17.89
N PRO A 160 -23.98 7.05 -18.58
CA PRO A 160 -23.89 6.23 -19.79
C PRO A 160 -23.06 6.94 -20.87
N SER A 161 -22.21 6.18 -21.57
CA SER A 161 -21.51 6.67 -22.75
C SER A 161 -22.48 6.74 -23.92
N ALA A 162 -22.52 7.90 -24.58
CA ALA A 162 -23.37 8.14 -25.74
C ALA A 162 -23.13 7.18 -26.93
N LYS A 163 -22.01 6.43 -26.93
CA LYS A 163 -21.63 5.52 -28.02
C LYS A 163 -21.96 4.05 -27.79
N SER A 164 -22.14 3.60 -26.54
CA SER A 164 -22.23 2.16 -26.21
C SER A 164 -23.26 1.81 -25.15
N GLY A 165 -23.95 2.79 -24.55
CA GLY A 165 -24.86 2.56 -23.41
C GLY A 165 -24.14 2.16 -22.11
N LEU A 166 -22.89 1.68 -22.19
CA LEU A 166 -21.99 1.37 -21.08
C LEU A 166 -21.28 2.64 -20.56
N CYS A 167 -20.75 2.63 -19.35
CA CYS A 167 -20.06 3.79 -18.79
C CYS A 167 -18.78 4.16 -19.58
N ASN A 168 -18.34 5.43 -19.46
CA ASN A 168 -17.03 5.85 -20.01
C ASN A 168 -15.90 5.52 -19.02
N LYS A 169 -15.34 4.30 -19.14
CA LYS A 169 -14.27 3.79 -18.26
C LYS A 169 -13.07 4.73 -18.18
N ALA A 170 -12.61 5.30 -19.30
CA ALA A 170 -11.48 6.23 -19.31
C ALA A 170 -11.73 7.51 -18.48
N LYS A 171 -12.95 8.07 -18.57
CA LYS A 171 -13.34 9.25 -17.78
C LYS A 171 -13.50 8.90 -16.30
N CYS A 172 -14.11 7.76 -16.00
CA CYS A 172 -14.23 7.22 -14.64
C CYS A 172 -12.85 7.00 -14.00
N SER A 173 -11.93 6.28 -14.65
CA SER A 173 -10.56 6.04 -14.17
C SER A 173 -9.76 7.33 -13.98
N LYS A 174 -9.95 8.34 -14.84
CA LYS A 174 -9.31 9.66 -14.66
C LYS A 174 -9.84 10.39 -13.42
N ALA A 175 -11.15 10.36 -13.19
CA ALA A 175 -11.76 10.99 -12.02
C ALA A 175 -11.41 10.27 -10.72
N LEU A 176 -11.37 8.93 -10.72
CA LEU A 176 -10.91 8.12 -9.58
C LEU A 176 -9.46 8.43 -9.22
N ARG A 177 -8.53 8.47 -10.19
CA ARG A 177 -7.14 8.87 -9.91
C ARG A 177 -7.08 10.25 -9.28
N ARG A 178 -7.84 11.22 -9.80
CA ARG A 178 -7.91 12.57 -9.24
C ARG A 178 -8.41 12.56 -7.79
N PHE A 179 -9.41 11.75 -7.46
CA PHE A 179 -9.92 11.63 -6.09
C PHE A 179 -8.84 11.10 -5.14
N PHE A 180 -8.25 9.94 -5.44
CA PHE A 180 -7.24 9.32 -4.57
C PHE A 180 -5.89 10.07 -4.54
N ASP A 181 -5.60 10.93 -5.52
CA ASP A 181 -4.38 11.74 -5.53
C ASP A 181 -4.55 13.10 -4.82
N ARG A 182 -5.79 13.56 -4.58
CA ARG A 182 -6.07 14.92 -4.05
C ARG A 182 -6.68 14.91 -2.66
N ILE A 183 -7.43 13.88 -2.32
CA ILE A 183 -8.04 13.75 -0.99
C ILE A 183 -7.02 13.15 -0.03
N PRO A 184 -6.93 13.67 1.21
CA PRO A 184 -6.04 13.11 2.22
C PRO A 184 -6.28 11.60 2.47
N PRO A 185 -5.22 10.84 2.79
CA PRO A 185 -5.32 9.43 3.14
C PRO A 185 -6.38 9.13 4.21
N ASP A 186 -6.55 10.01 5.21
CA ASP A 186 -7.52 9.85 6.30
C ASP A 186 -8.94 9.58 5.79
N TYR A 187 -9.42 10.35 4.80
CA TYR A 187 -10.75 10.12 4.22
C TYR A 187 -10.77 8.93 3.26
N THR A 188 -9.76 8.82 2.39
CA THR A 188 -9.77 7.78 1.34
C THR A 188 -9.60 6.38 1.92
N HIS A 189 -8.78 6.24 2.97
CA HIS A 189 -8.53 4.97 3.63
C HIS A 189 -9.75 4.54 4.47
N GLU A 190 -10.37 5.47 5.22
CA GLU A 190 -11.61 5.19 5.95
C GLU A 190 -12.75 4.75 5.00
N LEU A 191 -12.84 5.31 3.79
CA LEU A 191 -13.85 4.95 2.79
C LEU A 191 -13.62 3.57 2.16
N LEU A 192 -12.36 3.22 1.87
CA LEU A 192 -12.04 2.04 1.07
C LEU A 192 -11.83 0.78 1.91
N PHE A 193 -11.44 0.95 3.17
CA PHE A 193 -10.96 -0.16 3.98
C PHE A 193 -11.58 -0.20 5.38
N CYS A 194 -12.70 0.47 5.55
CA CYS A 194 -13.54 0.36 6.73
C CYS A 194 -13.79 -1.12 7.13
N PRO A 195 -13.75 -1.42 8.45
CA PRO A 195 -14.14 -2.72 8.96
C PRO A 195 -15.62 -2.99 8.76
N CYS A 196 -15.96 -4.24 8.45
CA CYS A 196 -17.32 -4.69 8.24
C CYS A 196 -17.61 -5.98 9.00
N THR A 197 -18.78 -6.02 9.64
CA THR A 197 -19.29 -7.20 10.36
C THR A 197 -20.43 -7.89 9.61
N ASP A 198 -21.04 -7.21 8.63
CA ASP A 198 -22.15 -7.72 7.82
C ASP A 198 -21.88 -7.54 6.30
N THR A 199 -22.67 -8.26 5.50
CA THR A 199 -22.55 -8.26 4.04
C THR A 199 -22.98 -6.93 3.42
N ALA A 200 -23.87 -6.17 4.07
CA ALA A 200 -24.31 -4.86 3.60
C ALA A 200 -23.19 -3.81 3.68
N CYS A 201 -22.40 -3.83 4.77
CA CYS A 201 -21.19 -3.05 4.91
C CYS A 201 -20.14 -3.47 3.90
N ALA A 202 -19.89 -4.78 3.77
CA ALA A 202 -18.91 -5.30 2.82
C ALA A 202 -19.25 -4.91 1.37
N GLU A 203 -20.52 -4.96 0.99
CA GLU A 203 -20.96 -4.50 -0.33
C GLU A 203 -20.80 -2.98 -0.49
N ARG A 204 -21.09 -2.18 0.55
CA ARG A 204 -20.82 -0.73 0.51
C ARG A 204 -19.33 -0.45 0.27
N ARG A 205 -18.46 -1.19 0.95
CA ARG A 205 -17.00 -1.11 0.80
C ARG A 205 -16.55 -1.47 -0.63
N ARG A 206 -17.07 -2.57 -1.19
CA ARG A 206 -16.81 -3.01 -2.57
C ARG A 206 -17.30 -2.00 -3.61
N GLN A 207 -18.40 -1.31 -3.33
CA GLN A 207 -19.02 -0.31 -4.22
C GLN A 207 -18.32 1.06 -4.19
N THR A 208 -17.35 1.30 -3.28
CA THR A 208 -16.66 2.60 -3.12
C THR A 208 -16.11 3.16 -4.44
N ILE A 209 -15.58 2.30 -5.31
CA ILE A 209 -14.99 2.69 -6.60
C ILE A 209 -15.92 2.45 -7.81
N VAL A 210 -17.18 2.09 -7.60
CA VAL A 210 -18.15 1.79 -8.67
C VAL A 210 -17.66 0.64 -9.58
N PRO A 211 -17.56 -0.60 -9.07
CA PRO A 211 -16.89 -1.70 -9.75
C PRO A 211 -17.48 -2.05 -11.12
N GLY A 212 -18.80 -1.92 -11.29
CA GLY A 212 -19.47 -2.18 -12.58
C GLY A 212 -18.99 -1.29 -13.74
N CYS A 213 -18.23 -0.23 -13.47
CA CYS A 213 -17.58 0.60 -14.47
C CYS A 213 -16.04 0.56 -14.37
N SER A 214 -15.50 0.76 -13.17
CA SER A 214 -14.07 0.99 -12.96
C SER A 214 -13.25 -0.29 -12.92
N PHE A 215 -13.85 -1.38 -12.44
CA PHE A 215 -13.18 -2.64 -12.14
C PHE A 215 -13.56 -3.71 -13.16
N GLU A 216 -14.84 -4.06 -13.18
CA GLU A 216 -15.42 -5.13 -13.98
C GLU A 216 -15.31 -4.82 -15.48
N GLY A 217 -15.37 -5.88 -16.28
CA GLY A 217 -15.37 -5.86 -17.73
C GLY A 217 -16.12 -7.07 -18.27
N SER A 218 -16.44 -7.06 -19.56
CA SER A 218 -17.19 -8.15 -20.20
C SER A 218 -16.50 -9.51 -20.08
N GLU A 219 -15.17 -9.50 -20.11
CA GLU A 219 -14.33 -10.70 -19.96
C GLU A 219 -13.21 -10.45 -18.95
N LYS A 220 -12.69 -11.52 -18.34
CA LYS A 220 -11.49 -11.47 -17.49
C LYS A 220 -10.24 -11.78 -18.34
N PRO A 221 -9.43 -10.77 -18.69
CA PRO A 221 -8.21 -10.99 -19.47
C PRO A 221 -7.12 -11.69 -18.64
N SER A 222 -6.06 -12.16 -19.30
CA SER A 222 -4.87 -12.67 -18.62
C SER A 222 -4.21 -11.57 -17.76
N CYS A 223 -3.81 -11.90 -16.53
CA CYS A 223 -3.09 -10.96 -15.66
C CYS A 223 -1.78 -10.49 -16.27
N LEU A 224 -1.08 -11.37 -17.01
CA LEU A 224 0.15 -11.01 -17.72
C LEU A 224 -0.11 -9.95 -18.81
N THR A 225 -1.25 -10.02 -19.50
CA THR A 225 -1.64 -8.99 -20.46
C THR A 225 -1.88 -7.65 -19.77
N GLN A 226 -2.60 -7.64 -18.64
CA GLN A 226 -2.80 -6.42 -17.84
C GLN A 226 -1.48 -5.85 -17.33
N MET A 227 -0.56 -6.71 -16.88
CA MET A 227 0.78 -6.33 -16.45
C MET A 227 1.58 -5.69 -17.60
N ARG A 228 1.53 -6.25 -18.81
CA ARG A 228 2.19 -5.66 -20.00
C ARG A 228 1.63 -4.29 -20.34
N ILE A 229 0.30 -4.13 -20.33
CA ILE A 229 -0.37 -2.84 -20.56
C ILE A 229 0.08 -1.82 -19.50
N CYS A 230 0.12 -2.22 -18.23
CA CYS A 230 0.56 -1.36 -17.13
C CYS A 230 2.03 -0.95 -17.26
N LYS A 231 2.92 -1.89 -17.58
CA LYS A 231 4.35 -1.63 -17.78
C LYS A 231 4.63 -0.68 -18.95
N ALA A 232 3.72 -0.59 -19.93
CA ALA A 232 3.81 0.37 -21.04
C ALA A 232 3.34 1.79 -20.67
N ASP A 233 2.48 1.96 -19.66
CA ASP A 233 2.05 3.27 -19.16
C ASP A 233 2.95 3.75 -18.01
N TYR A 234 3.58 4.91 -18.16
CA TYR A 234 4.50 5.41 -17.14
C TYR A 234 3.85 5.59 -15.77
N VAL A 235 2.58 5.98 -15.70
CA VAL A 235 1.91 6.18 -14.40
C VAL A 235 1.63 4.82 -13.76
N CYS A 236 1.00 3.90 -14.49
CA CYS A 236 0.69 2.56 -13.98
C CYS A 236 1.95 1.80 -13.57
N ARG A 237 2.97 1.75 -14.44
CA ARG A 237 4.27 1.13 -14.16
C ARG A 237 4.88 1.63 -12.85
N SER A 238 4.85 2.95 -12.64
CA SER A 238 5.42 3.58 -11.45
C SER A 238 4.65 3.23 -10.19
N ARG A 239 3.32 3.24 -10.27
CA ARG A 239 2.44 2.92 -9.12
C ARG A 239 2.49 1.43 -8.77
N LEU A 240 2.62 0.55 -9.77
CA LEU A 240 2.84 -0.88 -9.56
C LEU A 240 4.18 -1.16 -8.89
N ALA A 241 5.26 -0.53 -9.35
CA ALA A 241 6.58 -0.68 -8.73
C ALA A 241 6.58 -0.19 -7.28
N GLN A 242 5.90 0.93 -7.00
CA GLN A 242 5.72 1.41 -5.63
C GLN A 242 4.97 0.40 -4.76
N PHE A 243 3.85 -0.14 -5.26
CA PHE A 243 3.08 -1.17 -4.56
C PHE A 243 3.92 -2.42 -4.25
N GLN A 244 4.70 -2.90 -5.22
CA GLN A 244 5.59 -4.05 -5.03
C GLN A 244 6.71 -3.79 -4.02
N TYR A 245 7.15 -2.54 -3.85
CA TYR A 245 8.17 -2.20 -2.86
C TYR A 245 7.59 -1.98 -1.47
N ASP A 246 6.58 -1.13 -1.35
CA ASP A 246 6.01 -0.71 -0.06
C ASP A 246 5.17 -1.83 0.58
N CYS A 247 4.51 -2.66 -0.23
CA CYS A 247 3.71 -3.81 0.22
C CYS A 247 4.46 -5.14 0.15
N GLN A 248 5.80 -5.13 0.10
CA GLN A 248 6.56 -6.37 0.05
C GLN A 248 6.33 -7.19 1.34
N PRO A 249 5.82 -8.44 1.25
CA PRO A 249 5.57 -9.25 2.42
C PRO A 249 6.88 -9.69 3.09
N ALA A 250 6.86 -9.75 4.43
CA ALA A 250 7.92 -10.32 5.24
C ALA A 250 7.32 -10.94 6.51
N GLU A 251 7.33 -12.28 6.60
CA GLU A 251 6.78 -13.03 7.73
C GLU A 251 7.49 -12.74 9.06
N SER A 252 8.75 -12.31 9.01
CA SER A 252 9.53 -11.95 10.19
C SER A 252 9.26 -10.55 10.72
N SER A 253 8.49 -9.73 10.01
CA SER A 253 8.15 -8.36 10.41
C SER A 253 6.90 -8.35 11.30
N ALA A 254 6.90 -7.50 12.33
CA ALA A 254 5.79 -7.38 13.28
C ALA A 254 4.46 -6.92 12.66
N ASN A 255 4.49 -6.33 11.46
CA ASN A 255 3.32 -5.88 10.72
C ASN A 255 3.19 -6.54 9.34
N GLY A 256 3.88 -7.66 9.11
CA GLY A 256 3.89 -8.38 7.83
C GLY A 256 4.56 -7.66 6.66
N CYS A 257 4.92 -6.37 6.77
CA CYS A 257 5.54 -5.58 5.71
C CYS A 257 7.05 -5.50 5.89
N LYS A 258 7.82 -5.77 4.83
CA LYS A 258 9.30 -5.73 4.86
C LYS A 258 9.86 -4.36 5.24
N GLN A 259 9.24 -3.29 4.75
CA GLN A 259 9.68 -1.91 5.05
C GLN A 259 9.20 -1.43 6.42
N GLY A 260 8.35 -2.20 7.11
CA GLY A 260 7.77 -1.82 8.40
C GLY A 260 6.81 -0.62 8.34
N ASN A 261 6.50 -0.07 7.16
CA ASN A 261 5.58 1.05 7.01
C ASN A 261 4.28 0.61 6.33
N TYR A 262 3.31 0.23 7.16
CA TYR A 262 1.98 -0.17 6.73
C TYR A 262 1.26 0.93 5.93
N GLY A 263 1.42 2.20 6.36
CA GLY A 263 0.73 3.31 5.73
C GLY A 263 1.20 3.63 4.32
N ALA A 264 2.49 3.41 4.05
CA ALA A 264 3.03 3.48 2.70
C ALA A 264 2.42 2.40 1.79
N CYS A 265 2.22 1.19 2.30
CA CYS A 265 1.57 0.12 1.54
C CYS A 265 0.13 0.49 1.15
N LEU A 266 -0.69 1.00 2.08
CA LEU A 266 -2.06 1.43 1.76
C LEU A 266 -2.11 2.57 0.75
N LEU A 267 -1.19 3.52 0.88
CA LEU A 267 -1.05 4.62 -0.07
C LEU A 267 -0.67 4.10 -1.46
N ALA A 268 0.22 3.11 -1.54
CA ALA A 268 0.62 2.47 -2.79
C ALA A 268 -0.54 1.68 -3.42
N TYR A 269 -1.30 0.94 -2.60
CA TYR A 269 -2.51 0.22 -3.03
C TYR A 269 -3.55 1.18 -3.63
N THR A 270 -3.91 2.25 -2.93
CA THR A 270 -4.88 3.25 -3.42
C THR A 270 -4.37 3.96 -4.68
N GLY A 271 -3.05 4.09 -4.83
CA GLY A 271 -2.42 4.60 -6.05
C GLY A 271 -2.77 3.81 -7.30
N LEU A 272 -2.97 2.50 -7.20
CA LEU A 272 -3.31 1.64 -8.34
C LEU A 272 -4.72 1.89 -8.90
N ILE A 273 -5.60 2.49 -8.11
CA ILE A 273 -7.00 2.70 -8.49
C ILE A 273 -7.12 3.69 -9.64
N GLY A 274 -7.83 3.28 -10.69
CA GLY A 274 -7.97 4.05 -11.93
C GLY A 274 -6.78 3.89 -12.90
N SER A 275 -5.94 2.88 -12.67
CA SER A 275 -4.96 2.35 -13.65
C SER A 275 -5.50 1.09 -14.34
N SER A 276 -4.72 0.48 -15.24
CA SER A 276 -5.10 -0.82 -15.85
C SER A 276 -5.11 -1.97 -14.85
N ILE A 277 -4.32 -1.89 -13.77
CA ILE A 277 -4.31 -2.84 -12.66
C ILE A 277 -5.03 -2.17 -11.50
N THR A 278 -6.36 -2.04 -11.59
CA THR A 278 -7.18 -1.53 -10.48
C THR A 278 -7.59 -2.73 -9.60
N PRO A 279 -7.10 -2.83 -8.35
CA PRO A 279 -7.56 -3.85 -7.42
C PRO A 279 -8.91 -3.48 -6.80
N ASN A 280 -9.69 -4.47 -6.41
CA ASN A 280 -10.89 -4.31 -5.58
C ASN A 280 -11.14 -5.59 -4.75
N TYR A 281 -12.05 -5.52 -3.80
CA TYR A 281 -12.57 -6.71 -3.12
C TYR A 281 -13.24 -7.66 -4.10
N VAL A 282 -12.88 -8.94 -4.05
CA VAL A 282 -13.38 -9.97 -4.97
C VAL A 282 -14.79 -10.44 -4.61
N ASP A 283 -15.12 -10.44 -3.32
CA ASP A 283 -16.43 -10.83 -2.78
C ASP A 283 -16.84 -9.94 -1.59
N ASN A 284 -17.97 -10.27 -0.97
CA ASN A 284 -18.54 -9.56 0.18
C ASN A 284 -18.44 -10.36 1.49
N SER A 285 -17.79 -11.53 1.46
CA SER A 285 -17.68 -12.45 2.59
C SER A 285 -16.26 -12.50 3.16
N THR A 286 -15.27 -12.31 2.29
CA THR A 286 -13.86 -12.20 2.62
C THR A 286 -13.39 -10.76 2.44
N SER A 287 -12.17 -10.51 2.91
CA SER A 287 -11.49 -9.26 2.62
C SER A 287 -10.47 -9.41 1.49
N SER A 288 -10.49 -10.51 0.73
CA SER A 288 -9.53 -10.74 -0.35
C SER A 288 -9.66 -9.67 -1.43
N VAL A 289 -8.52 -9.21 -1.94
CA VAL A 289 -8.43 -8.18 -2.98
C VAL A 289 -7.69 -8.72 -4.19
N ALA A 290 -8.14 -8.35 -5.39
CA ALA A 290 -7.47 -8.76 -6.62
C ALA A 290 -7.74 -7.75 -7.76
N PRO A 291 -6.86 -7.64 -8.75
CA PRO A 291 -7.17 -6.97 -10.02
C PRO A 291 -8.17 -7.78 -10.86
N TRP A 292 -8.83 -7.12 -11.82
CA TRP A 292 -9.76 -7.79 -12.76
C TRP A 292 -9.01 -8.56 -13.86
N CYS A 293 -8.48 -9.74 -13.52
CA CYS A 293 -7.80 -10.64 -14.45
C CYS A 293 -7.84 -12.11 -13.97
N SER A 294 -7.35 -13.04 -14.79
CA SER A 294 -7.18 -14.45 -14.40
C SER A 294 -5.89 -15.06 -14.98
N CYS A 295 -5.47 -16.20 -14.44
CA CYS A 295 -4.32 -16.99 -14.94
C CYS A 295 -4.74 -18.23 -15.73
N SER A 296 -6.02 -18.34 -16.10
CA SER A 296 -6.56 -19.52 -16.80
C SER A 296 -5.95 -19.70 -18.19
N ALA A 297 -5.62 -18.60 -18.88
CA ALA A 297 -5.09 -18.59 -20.25
C ALA A 297 -3.57 -18.34 -20.33
N SER A 298 -2.81 -18.58 -19.25
CA SER A 298 -1.39 -18.21 -19.17
C SER A 298 -0.41 -19.24 -19.76
N GLY A 299 -0.87 -20.47 -20.06
CA GLY A 299 -0.04 -21.52 -20.65
C GLY A 299 1.22 -21.79 -19.83
N ASN A 300 2.39 -21.67 -20.45
CA ASN A 300 3.70 -21.90 -19.80
C ASN A 300 4.12 -20.80 -18.82
N GLN A 301 3.48 -19.62 -18.84
CA GLN A 301 3.77 -18.51 -17.91
C GLN A 301 2.79 -18.50 -16.72
N ARG A 302 2.25 -19.67 -16.35
CA ARG A 302 1.25 -19.77 -15.28
C ARG A 302 1.83 -19.41 -13.91
N GLU A 303 3.06 -19.84 -13.61
CA GLU A 303 3.77 -19.52 -12.37
C GLU A 303 3.96 -18.01 -12.21
N GLU A 304 4.57 -17.33 -13.20
CA GLU A 304 4.71 -15.86 -13.21
C GLU A 304 3.36 -15.13 -13.02
N CYS A 305 2.29 -15.68 -13.60
CA CYS A 305 0.95 -15.12 -13.45
C CYS A 305 0.40 -15.31 -12.04
N SER A 306 0.57 -16.50 -11.46
CA SER A 306 0.16 -16.82 -10.09
C SER A 306 0.90 -15.94 -9.09
N ASP A 307 2.23 -15.84 -9.20
CA ASP A 307 3.06 -15.00 -8.32
C ASP A 307 2.58 -13.54 -8.33
N PHE A 308 2.24 -13.02 -9.51
CA PHE A 308 1.69 -11.67 -9.65
C PHE A 308 0.32 -11.52 -8.96
N LEU A 309 -0.55 -12.53 -9.08
CA LEU A 309 -1.89 -12.48 -8.50
C LEU A 309 -1.85 -12.65 -6.97
N GLU A 310 -1.00 -13.55 -6.48
CA GLU A 310 -0.77 -13.82 -5.06
C GLU A 310 -0.27 -12.58 -4.31
N TYR A 311 0.48 -11.70 -4.99
CA TYR A 311 0.87 -10.40 -4.43
C TYR A 311 -0.31 -9.52 -3.96
N PHE A 312 -1.51 -9.75 -4.50
CA PHE A 312 -2.75 -9.11 -4.08
C PHE A 312 -3.58 -10.00 -3.17
N THR A 313 -3.75 -11.28 -3.52
CA THR A 313 -4.70 -12.16 -2.84
C THR A 313 -4.15 -12.78 -1.56
N ASP A 314 -2.84 -13.04 -1.51
CA ASP A 314 -2.15 -13.71 -0.40
C ASP A 314 -0.91 -12.91 0.02
N ASN A 315 -1.17 -11.72 0.57
CA ASN A 315 -0.13 -10.82 1.05
C ASN A 315 -0.36 -10.47 2.51
N VAL A 316 0.51 -10.98 3.38
CA VAL A 316 0.46 -10.74 4.84
C VAL A 316 0.53 -9.24 5.20
N CYS A 317 1.25 -8.44 4.39
CA CYS A 317 1.31 -6.99 4.55
C CYS A 317 -0.02 -6.29 4.19
N LEU A 318 -0.92 -6.93 3.42
CA LEU A 318 -2.26 -6.38 3.15
C LEU A 318 -3.32 -6.96 4.10
N SER A 319 -3.16 -8.22 4.53
CA SER A 319 -4.17 -8.93 5.32
C SER A 319 -4.26 -8.47 6.78
N GLU A 320 -3.19 -7.97 7.40
CA GLU A 320 -3.22 -7.54 8.81
C GLU A 320 -4.17 -6.36 9.11
N TRP A 321 -4.59 -5.60 8.10
CA TRP A 321 -5.47 -4.44 8.30
C TRP A 321 -6.86 -4.62 7.72
N LEU A 322 -6.99 -5.57 6.80
CA LEU A 322 -8.28 -6.11 6.43
C LEU A 322 -8.80 -6.82 7.69
N PRO A 323 -9.78 -6.24 8.40
CA PRO A 323 -10.12 -6.70 9.73
C PRO A 323 -10.66 -8.11 9.59
N MET A 324 -9.80 -9.08 9.92
CA MET A 324 -10.23 -10.45 10.13
C MET A 324 -11.20 -10.37 11.31
N ALA A 325 -12.42 -10.83 11.09
CA ALA A 325 -13.32 -11.15 12.18
C ALA A 325 -12.52 -11.94 13.24
N PRO A 326 -12.58 -11.56 14.52
CA PRO A 326 -11.71 -12.17 15.52
C PRO A 326 -12.02 -13.67 15.60
N ASN A 327 -11.08 -14.49 15.15
CA ASN A 327 -11.07 -15.91 15.48
C ASN A 327 -10.64 -16.03 16.95
N PRO A 328 -11.45 -16.67 17.82
CA PRO A 328 -11.19 -16.73 19.26
C PRO A 328 -9.90 -17.49 19.63
N SER A 329 -9.33 -18.26 18.70
CA SER A 329 -8.06 -18.99 18.86
C SER A 329 -6.82 -18.10 18.74
N THR A 330 -6.89 -16.97 18.03
CA THR A 330 -5.71 -16.09 17.79
C THR A 330 -5.51 -15.07 18.91
N LEU A 331 -6.59 -14.71 19.63
CA LEU A 331 -6.55 -13.83 20.81
C LEU A 331 -5.73 -14.42 21.97
N CYS A 332 -5.64 -15.74 22.07
CA CYS A 332 -4.95 -16.41 23.17
C CYS A 332 -3.41 -16.24 23.08
N VAL A 333 -2.86 -16.15 21.85
CA VAL A 333 -1.41 -16.05 21.64
C VAL A 333 -0.90 -14.61 21.84
N PHE A 334 -1.67 -13.61 21.40
CA PHE A 334 -1.29 -12.19 21.53
C PHE A 334 -1.46 -11.63 22.95
N CYS A 335 -2.46 -12.10 23.71
CA CYS A 335 -2.57 -11.69 25.12
C CYS A 335 -1.38 -12.18 25.97
N LEU A 336 -0.83 -13.36 25.69
CA LEU A 336 0.28 -13.91 26.49
C LEU A 336 1.59 -13.11 26.32
N SER A 337 1.87 -12.56 25.14
CA SER A 337 3.11 -11.80 24.90
C SER A 337 3.06 -10.37 25.47
N VAL A 338 1.91 -9.68 25.34
CA VAL A 338 1.74 -8.30 25.83
C VAL A 338 1.60 -8.25 27.35
N PHE A 339 0.85 -9.17 27.96
CA PHE A 339 0.71 -9.20 29.43
C PHE A 339 2.00 -9.64 30.14
N CYS A 340 2.86 -10.44 29.51
CA CYS A 340 4.15 -10.81 30.09
C CYS A 340 5.15 -9.62 30.12
N HIS A 341 5.14 -8.77 29.09
CA HIS A 341 5.99 -7.59 29.05
C HIS A 341 5.53 -6.46 29.99
N VAL A 342 4.22 -6.22 30.10
CA VAL A 342 3.68 -5.19 31.01
C VAL A 342 3.85 -5.58 32.47
N SER A 343 3.78 -6.88 32.80
CA SER A 343 4.03 -7.35 34.18
C SER A 343 5.49 -7.21 34.61
N CYS A 344 6.45 -7.27 33.68
CA CYS A 344 7.87 -7.07 33.97
C CYS A 344 8.25 -5.58 34.11
N ALA A 345 7.58 -4.68 33.40
CA ALA A 345 7.91 -3.25 33.40
C ALA A 345 7.41 -2.50 34.65
N VAL A 346 6.35 -2.99 35.31
CA VAL A 346 5.79 -2.36 36.53
C VAL A 346 6.61 -2.67 37.80
N ALA A 347 7.61 -3.56 37.73
CA ALA A 347 8.44 -3.91 38.88
C ALA A 347 9.66 -2.98 39.12
N TYR A 348 9.95 -1.99 38.25
CA TYR A 348 11.23 -1.27 38.28
C TYR A 348 11.22 0.20 38.75
N THR A 349 10.10 0.74 39.24
CA THR A 349 10.01 2.18 39.58
C THR A 349 9.54 2.53 40.99
N LEU A 350 9.90 1.73 42.01
CA LEU A 350 9.78 2.15 43.41
C LEU A 350 11.06 1.87 44.21
N ARG A 351 11.93 2.88 44.32
CA ARG A 351 13.07 2.87 45.25
C ARG A 351 13.18 4.20 46.00
N LYS A 352 12.60 4.27 47.20
CA LYS A 352 13.22 4.84 48.42
C LYS A 352 12.27 4.82 49.62
N LYS A 353 12.40 3.83 50.51
CA LYS A 353 12.76 4.02 51.93
C LYS A 353 12.77 2.69 52.69
N ARG A 354 13.91 2.46 53.36
CA ARG A 354 14.14 1.61 54.55
C ARG A 354 14.12 0.08 54.40
N SER A 355 15.35 -0.44 54.38
CA SER A 355 15.86 -1.46 55.31
C SER A 355 15.62 -2.94 55.02
N LYS A 356 16.78 -3.63 54.90
CA LYS A 356 17.05 -5.07 55.05
C LYS A 356 16.71 -5.99 53.86
N TRP A 357 17.79 -6.41 53.21
CA TRP A 357 17.86 -7.58 52.35
C TRP A 357 17.62 -8.86 53.15
N PHE A 358 16.74 -9.73 52.65
CA PHE A 358 16.82 -11.18 52.85
C PHE A 358 16.39 -11.87 51.55
N PHE A 359 17.29 -12.67 51.00
CA PHE A 359 17.04 -13.64 49.94
C PHE A 359 16.21 -14.80 50.50
N GLY A 360 15.23 -15.28 49.73
CA GLY A 360 14.60 -16.58 49.98
C GLY A 360 13.17 -16.69 49.44
N CYS A 361 13.00 -17.40 48.33
CA CYS A 361 11.73 -18.06 48.04
C CYS A 361 11.55 -19.22 49.04
N PRO A 362 10.39 -19.32 49.71
CA PRO A 362 9.80 -20.65 49.83
C PRO A 362 8.29 -20.64 49.58
N HIS A 363 7.87 -21.59 48.75
CA HIS A 363 6.65 -22.38 48.86
C HIS A 363 5.84 -22.18 50.16
N ARG A 364 4.65 -21.57 50.08
CA ARG A 364 3.39 -22.15 50.60
C ARG A 364 2.20 -21.22 50.42
N ARG A 365 1.10 -21.89 50.06
CA ARG A 365 -0.30 -21.45 50.00
C ARG A 365 -0.69 -20.47 51.11
N THR A 366 -1.32 -19.36 50.73
CA THR A 366 -2.31 -18.70 51.58
C THR A 366 -3.35 -18.06 50.67
N LEU A 367 -4.59 -18.56 50.78
CA LEU A 367 -5.79 -17.94 50.24
C LEU A 367 -5.97 -16.60 50.93
N PHE A 368 -6.04 -15.51 50.17
CA PHE A 368 -6.69 -14.28 50.62
C PHE A 368 -7.70 -13.87 49.55
N TRP A 369 -8.96 -13.92 49.94
CA TRP A 369 -10.06 -13.33 49.20
C TRP A 369 -9.85 -11.82 49.12
N SER A 370 -9.84 -11.26 47.91
CA SER A 370 -10.24 -9.88 47.71
C SER A 370 -11.29 -9.87 46.60
N GLN A 371 -12.48 -9.49 47.01
CA GLN A 371 -13.70 -9.44 46.25
C GLN A 371 -13.62 -8.24 45.31
N VAL A 372 -13.39 -8.49 44.02
CA VAL A 372 -13.63 -7.51 42.95
C VAL A 372 -14.80 -8.05 42.15
N GLU A 373 -15.99 -7.58 42.48
CA GLU A 373 -17.16 -7.70 41.61
C GLU A 373 -16.96 -6.79 40.40
N LEU A 374 -16.69 -7.37 39.24
CA LEU A 374 -16.88 -6.72 37.94
C LEU A 374 -17.11 -7.82 36.90
N PHE A 375 -18.25 -7.70 36.19
CA PHE A 375 -18.75 -8.56 35.11
C PHE A 375 -19.34 -9.91 35.51
N GLY A 376 -20.63 -9.88 35.88
CA GLY A 376 -21.46 -11.06 35.99
C GLY A 376 -21.68 -11.75 34.64
N VAL A 377 -20.94 -12.82 34.36
CA VAL A 377 -21.35 -14.02 33.60
C VAL A 377 -20.55 -15.22 34.15
N PRO A 378 -21.19 -16.38 34.46
CA PRO A 378 -20.51 -17.49 35.11
C PRO A 378 -19.72 -18.35 34.10
N CYS A 379 -18.40 -18.46 34.26
CA CYS A 379 -17.63 -19.52 33.62
C CYS A 379 -17.94 -20.87 34.29
N ARG A 380 -18.68 -21.75 33.60
CA ARG A 380 -18.73 -23.18 33.96
C ARG A 380 -17.39 -23.82 33.62
N THR A 381 -16.56 -24.05 34.63
CA THR A 381 -15.39 -24.93 34.51
C THR A 381 -15.84 -26.39 34.48
N PHE A 382 -15.67 -27.06 33.34
CA PHE A 382 -15.69 -28.51 33.24
C PHE A 382 -14.30 -29.04 33.66
N TRP A 383 -14.18 -29.58 34.87
CA TRP A 383 -12.99 -30.32 35.31
C TRP A 383 -13.18 -31.81 35.00
N GLY A 384 -12.62 -32.25 33.87
CA GLY A 384 -12.36 -33.66 33.60
C GLY A 384 -10.99 -34.04 34.13
N LYS A 385 -10.94 -34.90 35.16
CA LYS A 385 -9.71 -35.47 35.70
C LYS A 385 -9.03 -36.37 34.66
N GLY A 386 -7.74 -36.15 34.45
CA GLY A 386 -6.80 -37.22 34.11
C GLY A 386 -6.14 -37.09 32.74
N SER A 387 -4.85 -37.43 32.73
CA SER A 387 -4.03 -37.81 31.58
C SER A 387 -3.22 -36.68 30.91
N THR A 388 -2.03 -36.47 31.46
CA THR A 388 -0.75 -36.21 30.77
C THR A 388 -0.81 -36.13 29.24
N TRP A 389 -0.46 -34.99 28.64
CA TRP A 389 0.21 -34.99 27.33
C TRP A 389 1.25 -33.87 27.23
N ASN A 390 2.37 -34.26 26.62
CA ASN A 390 3.64 -33.55 26.48
C ASN A 390 3.54 -32.22 25.74
N GLN A 391 4.45 -31.31 26.10
CA GLN A 391 4.97 -30.30 25.19
C GLN A 391 5.48 -30.96 23.89
N LYS A 392 4.95 -30.52 22.75
CA LYS A 392 5.68 -30.34 21.48
C LYS A 392 4.89 -29.33 20.63
N CYS A 393 5.68 -28.51 19.92
CA CYS A 393 5.38 -27.23 19.26
C CYS A 393 4.00 -27.08 18.61
#